data_AF-A0A811G131-F1
#
_entry.id   AF-A0A811G131-F1
#
_cell.length_a   1.000
_cell.length_b   1.000
_cell.length_c   1.000
_cell.angle_alpha   90.00
_cell.angle_beta   90.00
_cell.angle_gamma   90.00
#
_symmetry.space_group_name_H-M   'P 1'
#
loop_
_entity.id
_entity.type
_entity.pdbx_description
1 polymer ?
#
loop_
_entity_poly.entity_id
_entity_poly.type
_entity_poly.pdbx_seq_one_letter_code
_entity_poly.pdbx_strand_id
1 'polypeptide(L)'
;MAGMRVGDKTPSKIYYGRASVRQVYYGAARVWPEIPAWDYGRYYSIGDVVEYEGGVYRCTQIHKSGVEYTPEHYRFWQKIG
;
A
#
# COMPACT_ATOMS: atom_id res chain seq x y z
N MET A 1 -8.40 -12.02 -6.70
CA MET A 1 -8.58 -10.75 -5.95
C MET A 1 -10.06 -10.56 -5.61
N ALA A 2 -10.48 -10.77 -4.36
CA ALA A 2 -11.88 -10.59 -3.96
C ALA A 2 -12.18 -9.10 -3.70
N GLY A 3 -13.04 -8.49 -4.51
CA GLY A 3 -13.46 -7.10 -4.30
C GLY A 3 -14.38 -6.92 -3.08
N MET A 4 -14.47 -5.69 -2.58
CA MET A 4 -15.36 -5.32 -1.47
C MET A 4 -16.82 -5.71 -1.79
N ARG A 5 -17.47 -6.47 -0.91
CA ARG A 5 -18.89 -6.85 -1.04
C ARG A 5 -19.70 -6.41 0.17
N VAL A 6 -20.93 -5.99 -0.06
CA VAL A 6 -21.93 -5.72 0.97
C VAL A 6 -23.11 -6.65 0.70
N GLY A 7 -23.16 -7.78 1.42
CA GLY A 7 -24.01 -8.92 1.05
C GLY A 7 -23.54 -9.54 -0.27
N ASP A 8 -24.48 -9.72 -1.20
CA ASP A 8 -24.26 -10.26 -2.55
C ASP A 8 -23.84 -9.19 -3.57
N LYS A 9 -23.87 -7.90 -3.19
CA LYS A 9 -23.63 -6.78 -4.10
C LYS A 9 -22.20 -6.26 -4.04
N THR A 10 -21.68 -5.85 -5.21
CA THR A 10 -20.43 -5.09 -5.34
C THR A 10 -20.76 -3.60 -5.39
N PRO A 11 -20.38 -2.80 -4.37
CA PRO A 11 -20.62 -1.37 -4.38
C PRO A 11 -19.80 -0.68 -5.48
N SER A 12 -20.44 0.18 -6.28
CA SER A 12 -19.76 0.96 -7.31
C SER A 12 -19.10 2.23 -6.76
N LYS A 13 -19.67 2.82 -5.70
CA LYS A 13 -19.11 3.95 -4.94
C LYS A 13 -19.53 3.84 -3.48
N ILE A 14 -18.59 4.11 -2.58
CA ILE A 14 -18.83 4.16 -1.15
C ILE A 14 -18.44 5.56 -0.68
N TYR A 15 -19.25 6.16 0.20
CA TYR A 15 -19.00 7.48 0.75
C TYR A 15 -18.98 7.43 2.28
N TYR A 16 -18.12 8.25 2.89
CA TYR A 16 -18.18 8.60 4.31
C TYR A 16 -18.40 10.11 4.40
N GLY A 17 -19.61 10.51 4.80
CA GLY A 17 -20.07 11.88 4.61
C GLY A 17 -20.09 12.25 3.12
N ARG A 18 -19.39 13.34 2.75
CA ARG A 18 -19.29 13.81 1.36
C ARG A 18 -18.08 13.28 0.59
N ALA A 19 -17.17 12.55 1.23
CA ALA A 19 -15.95 12.05 0.62
C ALA A 19 -16.11 10.61 0.12
N SER A 20 -15.58 10.32 -1.07
CA SER A 20 -15.52 8.95 -1.58
C SER A 20 -14.47 8.15 -0.83
N VAL A 21 -14.83 6.92 -0.46
CA VAL A 21 -13.96 6.00 0.25
C VAL A 21 -13.30 5.07 -0.76
N ARG A 22 -11.96 5.06 -0.75
CA ARG A 22 -11.15 4.20 -1.64
C ARG A 22 -11.02 2.77 -1.11
N GLN A 23 -11.11 2.60 0.21
CA GLN A 23 -10.99 1.29 0.86
C GLN A 23 -11.64 1.30 2.25
N VAL A 24 -12.30 0.21 2.62
CA VAL A 24 -12.87 -0.01 3.97
C VAL A 24 -12.24 -1.27 4.55
N TYR A 25 -11.82 -1.20 5.81
CA TYR A 25 -11.27 -2.33 6.55
C TYR A 25 -12.19 -2.63 7.75
N TYR A 26 -12.53 -3.90 7.97
CA TYR A 26 -13.22 -4.38 9.17
C TYR A 26 -12.31 -5.39 9.85
N GLY A 27 -11.94 -5.14 11.11
CA GLY A 27 -11.20 -6.05 12.00
C GLY A 27 -10.02 -6.85 11.38
N ALA A 28 -8.79 -6.53 11.79
CA ALA A 28 -7.55 -7.28 11.53
C ALA A 28 -6.69 -6.87 10.33
N ALA A 29 -5.41 -7.26 10.46
CA ALA A 29 -4.25 -6.82 9.70
C ALA A 29 -4.47 -6.73 8.19
N ARG A 30 -3.94 -5.67 7.58
CA ARG A 30 -3.90 -5.45 6.13
C ARG A 30 -3.20 -6.63 5.45
N VAL A 31 -3.97 -7.57 4.91
CA VAL A 31 -3.48 -8.56 3.95
C VAL A 31 -3.48 -7.88 2.60
N TRP A 32 -2.30 -7.57 2.08
CA TRP A 32 -2.13 -7.03 0.74
C TRP A 32 -2.42 -8.15 -0.25
N PRO A 33 -3.47 -8.05 -1.08
CA PRO A 33 -3.83 -9.16 -1.94
C PRO A 33 -2.77 -9.39 -3.04
N GLU A 34 -2.01 -8.33 -3.39
CA GLU A 34 -0.76 -8.34 -4.14
C GLU A 34 0.10 -7.16 -3.62
N ILE A 35 1.40 -7.40 -3.40
CA ILE A 35 2.34 -6.35 -3.02
C ILE A 35 2.94 -5.78 -4.32
N PRO A 36 2.79 -4.49 -4.61
CA PRO A 36 3.34 -3.92 -5.84
C PRO A 36 4.87 -3.91 -5.80
N ALA A 37 5.52 -4.17 -6.94
CA ALA A 37 6.96 -3.97 -7.05
C ALA A 37 7.33 -2.50 -6.79
N TRP A 38 8.50 -2.27 -6.19
CA TRP A 38 9.07 -0.93 -6.08
C TRP A 38 9.36 -0.37 -7.49
N ASP A 39 9.08 0.92 -7.67
CA ASP A 39 9.22 1.61 -8.95
C ASP A 39 10.01 2.91 -8.77
N TYR A 40 10.82 3.24 -9.77
CA TYR A 40 11.72 4.39 -9.75
C TYR A 40 10.98 5.70 -10.08
N GLY A 41 11.29 6.79 -9.38
CA GLY A 41 10.67 8.10 -9.60
C GLY A 41 9.22 8.22 -9.11
N ARG A 42 8.72 7.21 -8.40
CA ARG A 42 7.37 7.17 -7.81
C ARG A 42 7.37 7.84 -6.44
N TYR A 43 6.30 8.58 -6.13
CA TYR A 43 6.07 9.09 -4.78
C TYR A 43 5.46 8.04 -3.88
N TYR A 44 6.07 7.84 -2.71
CA TYR A 44 5.60 6.92 -1.67
C TYR A 44 5.23 7.69 -0.40
N SER A 45 4.12 7.29 0.20
CA SER A 45 3.60 7.80 1.47
C SER A 45 3.92 6.86 2.62
N ILE A 46 3.89 7.38 3.85
CA ILE A 46 4.12 6.57 5.05
C ILE A 46 3.09 5.44 5.11
N GLY A 47 3.57 4.20 5.21
CA GLY A 47 2.75 3.00 5.27
C GLY A 47 2.41 2.37 3.92
N ASP A 48 2.91 2.89 2.81
CA ASP A 48 2.96 2.16 1.54
C ASP A 48 3.84 0.92 1.68
N VAL A 49 3.50 -0.15 0.96
CA VAL A 49 4.22 -1.43 1.00
C VAL A 49 4.59 -1.83 -0.42
N VAL A 50 5.83 -2.26 -0.61
CA VAL A 50 6.38 -2.67 -1.91
C VAL A 50 7.21 -3.95 -1.78
N GLU A 51 7.34 -4.66 -2.89
CA GLU A 51 8.26 -5.78 -3.03
C GLU A 51 9.50 -5.31 -3.80
N TYR A 52 10.68 -5.69 -3.30
CA TYR A 52 11.96 -5.40 -3.94
C TYR A 52 12.94 -6.52 -3.63
N GLU A 53 13.53 -7.10 -4.67
CA GLU A 53 14.48 -8.24 -4.56
C GLU A 53 14.00 -9.39 -3.66
N GLY A 54 12.70 -9.72 -3.74
CA GLY A 54 12.09 -10.80 -2.95
C GLY A 54 11.89 -10.48 -1.47
N GLY A 55 12.14 -9.24 -1.04
CA GLY A 55 11.78 -8.72 0.27
C GLY A 55 10.58 -7.78 0.20
N VAL A 56 9.82 -7.71 1.29
CA VAL A 56 8.69 -6.80 1.46
C VAL A 56 9.10 -5.65 2.36
N TYR A 57 8.85 -4.43 1.89
CA TYR A 57 9.26 -3.21 2.57
C TYR A 57 8.10 -2.26 2.77
N ARG A 58 8.07 -1.60 3.92
CA ARG A 58 7.12 -0.55 4.28
C ARG A 58 7.79 0.81 4.29
N CYS A 59 7.22 1.78 3.58
CA CYS A 59 7.71 3.15 3.58
C CYS A 59 7.51 3.80 4.97
N THR A 60 8.57 4.36 5.54
CA THR A 60 8.58 5.00 6.87
C THR A 60 8.57 6.53 6.78
N GLN A 61 8.96 7.11 5.64
CA GLN A 61 9.03 8.56 5.42
C GLN A 61 8.55 8.91 4.01
N ILE A 62 7.81 10.02 3.85
CA ILE A 62 7.34 10.47 2.53
C ILE A 62 8.54 10.88 1.68
N HIS A 63 8.66 10.30 0.49
CA HIS A 63 9.74 10.61 -0.45
C HIS A 63 9.36 10.26 -1.89
N LYS A 64 10.14 10.78 -2.84
CA LYS A 64 10.17 10.30 -4.22
C LYS A 64 11.26 9.24 -4.32
N SER A 65 10.95 8.06 -4.86
CA SER A 65 11.94 7.01 -5.05
C SER A 65 13.04 7.45 -6.03
N GLY A 66 14.24 6.94 -5.79
CA GLY A 66 15.46 7.25 -6.51
C GLY A 66 16.48 6.14 -6.29
N VAL A 67 17.62 6.18 -6.99
CA VAL A 67 18.67 5.15 -6.90
C VAL A 67 19.26 5.12 -5.49
N GLU A 68 19.34 6.28 -4.84
CA GLU A 68 19.78 6.43 -3.43
C GLU A 68 18.69 6.07 -2.40
N TYR A 69 17.47 5.76 -2.86
CA TYR A 69 16.29 5.51 -2.03
C TYR A 69 15.65 4.15 -2.33
N THR A 70 16.45 3.18 -2.75
CA THR A 70 15.97 1.79 -2.88
C THR A 70 15.56 1.25 -1.51
N PRO A 71 14.67 0.23 -1.48
CA PRO A 71 14.23 -0.38 -0.22
C PRO A 71 15.33 -1.03 0.61
N GLU A 72 16.53 -1.21 0.05
CA GLU A 72 17.75 -1.63 0.74
C GLU A 72 18.22 -0.59 1.78
N HIS A 73 17.89 0.68 1.59
CA HIS A 73 18.23 1.76 2.51
C HIS A 73 17.18 1.89 3.63
N TYR A 74 17.54 1.39 4.81
CA TYR A 74 16.72 1.37 6.04
C TYR A 74 16.17 2.74 6.51
N ARG A 75 16.64 3.85 5.92
CA ARG A 75 16.23 5.21 6.28
C ARG A 75 14.80 5.52 5.82
N PHE A 76 14.39 5.01 4.66
CA PHE A 76 13.07 5.30 4.07
C PHE A 76 12.14 4.10 4.06
N TRP A 77 12.69 2.91 4.26
CA TRP A 77 12.01 1.64 4.13
C TRP A 77 12.31 0.74 5.33
N GLN A 78 11.28 0.09 5.85
CA GLN A 78 11.36 -0.93 6.88
C GLN A 78 11.05 -2.28 6.25
N LYS A 79 11.99 -3.23 6.31
CA LYS A 79 11.70 -4.62 5.90
C LYS A 79 10.69 -5.24 6.86
N ILE A 80 9.63 -5.83 6.30
CA ILE A 80 8.54 -6.46 7.05
C ILE A 80 8.26 -7.91 6.63
N GLY A 81 8.91 -8.39 5.56
CA GLY A 81 8.77 -9.75 5.02
C GLY A 81 9.93 -10.11 4.11
#